data_AF-A0A1Y2H2H0-F1
#
_entry.id   AF-A0A1Y2H2H0-F1
#
_cell.length_a   1.000
_cell.length_b   1.000
_cell.length_c   1.000
_cell.angle_alpha   90.00
_cell.angle_beta   90.00
_cell.angle_gamma   90.00
#
_symmetry.space_group_name_H-M   'P 1'
#
loop_
_entity.id
_entity.type
_entity.pdbx_description
1 polymer ?
#
loop_
_entity_poly.entity_id
_entity_poly.type
_entity_poly.pdbx_seq_one_letter_code
_entity_poly.pdbx_strand_id
1 'polypeptide(L)'
;MQTSIQTPAIARSVIEARKRYWKEGSGVQPYQRCSRDDLDRTKRDYIESTPTNNDRDKDCYKDRSSPEFLSSSSKNQCRLHRDQEQQESSNAMVQQVSYDQFILFGDSITQYSFDVNQRGYGSQLAHLFQRRLDVINRGFSGYTSEQAIHLLPQFLPRPNDQQQQLGKQEQEQGQEQAPQLPTRLQLSSSLSPSSKVQFLSIFFGANDACLPPSPQHVDLERYEQNLRSLIDMVHDPRSLTYSPETRVIIICPPVIDEERWAKRRQKQGRAMDREKGVTKKYAATCLKVGQEYQCRNDQQSPPQYHQVDVIDTWSLMTTQIESGQRTLQDYLIDGLHLASEGNNLIFEEIMKIIRSRYQEWDPEVMPMHAPWWGHLDLKQPEIDLLICANKTKKEL
;
A
#
# COMPACT_ATOMS: atom_id res chain seq x y z
N MET A 1 -39.11 4.88 32.19
CA MET A 1 -38.61 5.70 31.07
C MET A 1 -37.39 5.02 30.49
N GLN A 2 -37.53 4.34 29.35
CA GLN A 2 -36.42 3.70 28.63
C GLN A 2 -35.73 4.77 27.78
N THR A 3 -34.46 5.04 28.05
CA THR A 3 -33.63 5.93 27.23
C THR A 3 -32.81 5.11 26.24
N SER A 4 -33.14 5.29 24.96
CA SER A 4 -32.45 4.75 23.79
C SER A 4 -31.07 5.40 23.66
N ILE A 5 -30.00 4.58 23.64
CA ILE A 5 -28.63 5.02 23.41
C ILE A 5 -28.45 5.23 21.90
N GLN A 6 -28.35 6.49 21.47
CA GLN A 6 -27.98 6.84 20.10
C GLN A 6 -26.51 6.51 19.84
N THR A 7 -26.28 5.60 18.91
CA THR A 7 -24.95 5.33 18.33
C THR A 7 -24.48 6.57 17.54
N PRO A 8 -23.22 7.03 17.69
CA PRO A 8 -22.70 8.16 16.91
C PRO A 8 -22.80 7.89 15.40
N ALA A 9 -23.19 8.90 14.62
CA ALA A 9 -23.43 8.81 13.18
C ALA A 9 -22.23 8.26 12.36
N ILE A 10 -21.01 8.38 12.89
CA ILE A 10 -19.76 7.90 12.28
C ILE A 10 -19.64 6.35 12.37
N ALA A 11 -20.09 5.73 13.46
CA ALA A 11 -20.11 4.27 13.56
C ALA A 11 -21.15 3.64 12.61
N ARG A 12 -22.24 4.36 12.31
CA ARG A 12 -23.24 3.93 11.33
C ARG A 12 -22.71 4.01 9.90
N SER A 13 -21.87 4.98 9.54
CA SER A 13 -21.33 5.08 8.17
C SER A 13 -20.34 3.95 7.85
N VAL A 14 -19.49 3.55 8.81
CA VAL A 14 -18.55 2.43 8.63
C VAL A 14 -19.28 1.08 8.55
N ILE A 15 -20.35 0.89 9.32
CA ILE A 15 -21.20 -0.31 9.27
C ILE A 15 -22.02 -0.36 7.97
N GLU A 16 -22.55 0.76 7.48
CA GLU A 16 -23.29 0.82 6.21
C GLU A 16 -22.36 0.69 4.99
N ALA A 17 -21.12 1.19 5.05
CA ALA A 17 -20.10 0.94 4.03
C ALA A 17 -19.77 -0.55 3.93
N ARG A 18 -19.64 -1.25 5.07
CA ARG A 18 -19.50 -2.73 5.11
C ARG A 18 -20.70 -3.47 4.52
N LYS A 19 -21.94 -2.95 4.66
CA LYS A 19 -23.15 -3.55 4.07
C LYS A 19 -23.27 -3.31 2.56
N ARG A 20 -22.83 -2.16 2.04
CA ARG A 20 -22.79 -1.92 0.58
C ARG A 20 -21.78 -2.82 -0.13
N TYR A 21 -20.61 -3.01 0.47
CA TYR A 21 -19.58 -3.92 -0.05
C TYR A 21 -20.06 -5.37 -0.22
N TRP A 22 -21.00 -5.81 0.62
CA TRP A 22 -21.63 -7.14 0.52
C TRP A 22 -22.93 -7.17 -0.29
N LYS A 23 -23.58 -6.04 -0.55
CA LYS A 23 -24.83 -5.98 -1.34
C LYS A 23 -24.61 -5.76 -2.83
N GLU A 24 -23.51 -5.13 -3.24
CA GLU A 24 -23.26 -4.81 -4.65
C GLU A 24 -22.44 -5.90 -5.38
N GLY A 25 -22.07 -6.98 -4.69
CA GLY A 25 -21.28 -8.09 -5.26
C GLY A 25 -22.00 -9.43 -5.41
N SER A 26 -23.27 -9.57 -5.04
CA SER A 26 -23.92 -10.89 -5.06
C SER A 26 -25.42 -10.82 -5.38
N GLY A 27 -25.74 -10.91 -6.67
CA GLY A 27 -27.01 -11.46 -7.13
C GLY A 27 -27.08 -12.99 -6.98
N VAL A 28 -26.61 -13.52 -5.84
CA VAL A 28 -26.62 -14.96 -5.54
C VAL A 28 -27.24 -15.16 -4.16
N GLN A 29 -28.33 -15.93 -4.11
CA GLN A 29 -29.01 -16.36 -2.89
C GLN A 29 -28.04 -17.08 -1.94
N PRO A 30 -28.21 -16.97 -0.61
CA PRO A 30 -27.32 -17.63 0.34
C PRO A 30 -27.43 -19.15 0.24
N TYR A 31 -26.29 -19.80 0.07
CA TYR A 31 -26.16 -21.26 0.03
C TYR A 31 -26.75 -21.89 1.30
N GLN A 32 -27.80 -22.70 1.16
CA GLN A 32 -28.22 -23.64 2.19
C GLN A 32 -27.14 -24.71 2.37
N ARG A 33 -26.84 -25.07 3.62
CA ARG A 33 -25.94 -26.18 3.97
C ARG A 33 -26.41 -27.47 3.30
N CYS A 34 -25.63 -28.03 2.38
CA CYS A 34 -25.80 -29.41 1.94
C CYS A 34 -25.55 -30.36 3.13
N SER A 35 -26.46 -31.31 3.31
CA SER A 35 -26.30 -32.38 4.30
C SER A 35 -25.32 -33.44 3.78
N ARG A 36 -24.78 -34.26 4.67
CA ARG A 36 -23.79 -35.30 4.36
C ARG A 36 -24.26 -36.37 3.36
N ASP A 37 -25.55 -36.40 3.01
CA ASP A 37 -26.12 -37.39 2.09
C ASP A 37 -26.01 -37.01 0.60
N ASP A 38 -25.68 -35.76 0.27
CA ASP A 38 -25.53 -35.30 -1.14
C ASP A 38 -24.16 -35.63 -1.77
N LEU A 39 -23.18 -36.06 -0.95
CA LEU A 39 -21.83 -36.42 -1.42
C LEU A 39 -21.75 -37.84 -2.03
N ASP A 40 -22.76 -38.69 -1.82
CA ASP A 40 -22.76 -40.06 -2.34
C ASP A 40 -23.50 -40.21 -3.69
N ARG A 41 -24.26 -39.19 -4.13
CA ARG A 41 -24.90 -39.19 -5.46
C ARG A 41 -23.93 -38.79 -6.58
N THR A 42 -23.04 -37.83 -6.33
CA THR A 42 -22.11 -37.30 -7.34
C THR A 42 -20.97 -38.25 -7.70
N LYS A 43 -20.78 -39.35 -6.95
CA LYS A 43 -19.82 -40.42 -7.30
C LYS A 43 -20.37 -41.46 -8.28
N ARG A 44 -21.70 -41.59 -8.45
CA ARG A 44 -22.27 -42.54 -9.43
C ARG A 44 -22.36 -41.95 -10.84
N ASP A 45 -22.61 -40.64 -10.96
CA ASP A 45 -22.85 -40.03 -12.26
C ASP A 45 -21.56 -39.69 -13.05
N TYR A 46 -20.38 -39.83 -12.42
CA TYR A 46 -19.08 -39.54 -13.05
C TYR A 46 -18.42 -40.77 -13.73
N ILE A 47 -19.07 -41.95 -13.69
CA ILE A 47 -18.52 -43.19 -14.28
C ILE A 47 -19.20 -43.58 -15.61
N GLU A 48 -20.33 -42.97 -16.00
CA GLU A 48 -21.12 -43.43 -17.17
C GLU A 48 -21.07 -42.57 -18.45
N SER A 49 -20.13 -41.63 -18.61
CA SER A 49 -20.01 -40.90 -19.88
C SER A 49 -18.58 -40.81 -20.43
N THR A 50 -18.12 -41.92 -20.98
CA THR A 50 -17.06 -41.92 -22.01
C THR A 50 -17.51 -42.71 -23.23
N PRO A 51 -17.63 -42.09 -24.41
CA PRO A 51 -17.59 -42.82 -25.68
C PRO A 51 -16.21 -42.68 -26.34
N THR A 52 -15.71 -43.84 -26.77
CA THR A 52 -14.47 -44.14 -27.47
C THR A 52 -14.43 -43.66 -28.92
N ASN A 53 -13.22 -43.40 -29.42
CA ASN A 53 -12.88 -43.27 -30.84
C ASN A 53 -13.39 -44.46 -31.68
N ASN A 54 -14.14 -44.19 -32.77
CA ASN A 54 -13.91 -44.72 -34.13
C ASN A 54 -15.03 -44.30 -35.09
N ASP A 55 -14.67 -44.18 -36.36
CA ASP A 55 -15.50 -44.08 -37.57
C ASP A 55 -16.25 -42.76 -37.83
N ARG A 56 -15.78 -41.97 -38.82
CA ARG A 56 -16.19 -42.11 -40.24
C ARG A 56 -15.59 -40.99 -41.10
N ASP A 57 -14.74 -41.43 -42.02
CA ASP A 57 -14.52 -40.79 -43.32
C ASP A 57 -15.84 -40.58 -44.07
N LYS A 58 -15.78 -39.63 -45.04
CA LYS A 58 -16.71 -39.32 -46.14
C LYS A 58 -17.65 -38.15 -45.91
N ASP A 59 -17.26 -36.97 -46.40
CA ASP A 59 -17.85 -36.38 -47.60
C ASP A 59 -17.38 -34.92 -47.79
N CYS A 60 -16.29 -34.75 -48.55
CA CYS A 60 -15.88 -33.46 -49.10
C CYS A 60 -15.51 -33.66 -50.57
N TYR A 61 -16.49 -33.63 -51.47
CA TYR A 61 -16.26 -33.35 -52.89
C TYR A 61 -17.53 -32.80 -53.55
N LYS A 62 -17.32 -31.84 -54.46
CA LYS A 62 -18.25 -30.98 -55.23
C LYS A 62 -18.48 -29.63 -54.52
N ASP A 63 -18.03 -28.50 -55.04
CA ASP A 63 -18.11 -28.08 -56.44
C ASP A 63 -17.00 -27.06 -56.80
N ARG A 64 -16.50 -27.11 -58.04
CA ARG A 64 -15.55 -26.16 -58.65
C ARG A 64 -16.25 -25.49 -59.83
N SER A 65 -16.27 -24.16 -59.83
CA SER A 65 -16.27 -23.30 -61.03
C SER A 65 -15.98 -21.86 -60.55
N SER A 66 -15.08 -21.03 -61.07
CA SER A 66 -14.04 -21.04 -62.11
C SER A 66 -13.05 -19.89 -61.77
N PRO A 67 -11.88 -19.76 -62.44
CA PRO A 67 -10.69 -19.13 -61.86
C PRO A 67 -10.50 -17.67 -62.28
N GLU A 68 -10.10 -16.81 -61.34
CA GLU A 68 -9.41 -15.56 -61.67
C GLU A 68 -7.98 -15.58 -61.16
N PHE A 69 -7.07 -15.42 -62.11
CA PHE A 69 -5.63 -15.30 -61.97
C PHE A 69 -5.30 -14.01 -61.21
N LEU A 70 -4.74 -14.13 -60.01
CA LEU A 70 -3.92 -13.07 -59.41
C LEU A 70 -2.51 -13.59 -59.18
N SER A 71 -1.56 -12.89 -59.79
CA SER A 71 -0.15 -13.24 -59.87
C SER A 71 0.49 -13.47 -58.49
N SER A 72 1.50 -14.34 -58.47
CA SER A 72 2.34 -14.68 -57.31
C SER A 72 3.08 -13.49 -56.67
N SER A 73 3.02 -12.29 -57.28
CA SER A 73 3.58 -11.06 -56.72
C SER A 73 2.72 -10.44 -55.62
N SER A 74 1.39 -10.62 -55.64
CA SER A 74 0.48 -9.94 -54.70
C SER A 74 0.30 -10.69 -53.37
N LYS A 75 0.59 -11.99 -53.34
CA LYS A 75 0.52 -12.80 -52.10
C LYS A 75 1.72 -12.58 -51.17
N ASN A 76 2.86 -12.16 -51.70
CA ASN A 76 4.05 -11.86 -50.89
C ASN A 76 4.00 -10.45 -50.27
N GLN A 77 3.30 -9.49 -50.88
CA GLN A 77 3.10 -8.15 -50.29
C GLN A 77 2.11 -8.16 -49.11
N CYS A 78 1.02 -8.93 -49.17
CA CYS A 78 0.10 -9.06 -48.02
C CYS A 78 0.69 -9.85 -46.84
N ARG A 79 1.70 -10.70 -47.08
CA ARG A 79 2.37 -11.46 -46.01
C ARG A 79 3.40 -10.59 -45.27
N LEU A 80 4.17 -9.79 -46.02
CA LEU A 80 5.10 -8.83 -45.44
C LEU A 80 4.41 -7.70 -44.68
N HIS A 81 3.26 -7.19 -45.15
CA HIS A 81 2.46 -6.22 -44.39
C HIS A 81 1.85 -6.81 -43.12
N ARG A 82 1.40 -8.08 -43.15
CA ARG A 82 0.82 -8.74 -41.97
C ARG A 82 1.90 -9.11 -40.94
N ASP A 83 3.10 -9.46 -41.38
CA ASP A 83 4.25 -9.72 -40.51
C ASP A 83 4.86 -8.42 -39.95
N GLN A 84 4.81 -7.30 -40.70
CA GLN A 84 5.18 -5.96 -40.20
C GLN A 84 4.13 -5.39 -39.23
N GLU A 85 2.83 -5.55 -39.49
CA GLU A 85 1.76 -5.16 -38.55
C GLU A 85 1.80 -6.02 -37.28
N GLN A 86 2.12 -7.32 -37.37
CA GLN A 86 2.32 -8.18 -36.20
C GLN A 86 3.62 -7.86 -35.44
N GLN A 87 4.69 -7.44 -36.13
CA GLN A 87 5.91 -6.95 -35.46
C GLN A 87 5.74 -5.56 -34.83
N GLU A 88 5.02 -4.63 -35.47
CA GLU A 88 4.71 -3.32 -34.91
C GLU A 88 3.72 -3.41 -33.73
N SER A 89 2.73 -4.32 -33.77
CA SER A 89 1.87 -4.62 -32.61
C SER A 89 2.61 -5.32 -31.46
N SER A 90 3.67 -6.08 -31.74
CA SER A 90 4.46 -6.75 -30.69
C SER A 90 5.43 -5.82 -29.94
N ASN A 91 5.60 -4.58 -30.42
CA ASN A 91 6.44 -3.55 -29.81
C ASN A 91 5.64 -2.39 -29.21
N ALA A 92 4.31 -2.52 -29.04
CA ALA A 92 3.56 -1.67 -28.12
C ALA A 92 4.17 -1.85 -26.73
N MET A 93 5.09 -0.96 -26.37
CA MET A 93 5.85 -1.00 -25.13
C MET A 93 4.87 -1.25 -23.99
N VAL A 94 5.00 -2.38 -23.30
CA VAL A 94 4.28 -2.61 -22.04
C VAL A 94 4.68 -1.45 -21.13
N GLN A 95 3.80 -0.46 -21.02
CA GLN A 95 4.05 0.71 -20.20
C GLN A 95 4.13 0.19 -18.76
N GLN A 96 5.31 0.22 -18.18
CA GLN A 96 5.56 -0.33 -16.86
C GLN A 96 4.79 0.49 -15.82
N VAL A 97 3.56 0.09 -15.47
CA VAL A 97 2.77 0.80 -14.47
C VAL A 97 3.39 0.56 -13.10
N SER A 98 3.72 1.64 -12.39
CA SER A 98 4.12 1.60 -10.99
C SER A 98 3.01 2.20 -10.15
N TYR A 99 2.66 1.52 -9.06
CA TYR A 99 1.74 2.06 -8.06
C TYR A 99 2.47 3.10 -7.22
N ASP A 100 1.74 4.14 -6.82
CA ASP A 100 2.16 4.99 -5.71
C ASP A 100 2.16 4.21 -4.39
N GLN A 101 2.95 4.66 -3.43
CA GLN A 101 3.25 3.93 -2.20
C GLN A 101 2.82 4.67 -0.93
N PHE A 102 2.35 3.90 0.04
CA PHE A 102 2.28 4.28 1.44
C PHE A 102 3.29 3.40 2.20
N ILE A 103 4.40 3.99 2.61
CA ILE A 103 5.44 3.30 3.39
C ILE A 103 5.09 3.38 4.87
N LEU A 104 5.04 2.22 5.53
CA LEU A 104 4.93 2.10 6.97
C LEU A 104 6.32 1.86 7.56
N PHE A 105 6.93 2.89 8.14
CA PHE A 105 8.29 2.83 8.68
C PHE A 105 8.30 2.87 10.21
N GLY A 106 8.96 1.91 10.85
CA GLY A 106 8.92 1.81 12.31
C GLY A 106 9.67 0.60 12.87
N ASP A 107 9.36 0.26 14.11
CA ASP A 107 9.99 -0.86 14.82
C ASP A 107 9.20 -2.19 14.69
N SER A 108 9.24 -3.03 15.74
CA SER A 108 8.50 -4.30 15.79
C SER A 108 6.99 -4.12 15.67
N ILE A 109 6.43 -3.02 16.18
CA ILE A 109 5.00 -2.76 16.10
C ILE A 109 4.60 -2.58 14.63
N THR A 110 5.39 -1.83 13.86
CA THR A 110 5.20 -1.71 12.42
C THR A 110 5.50 -3.01 11.69
N GLN A 111 6.54 -3.76 12.10
CA GLN A 111 6.86 -5.05 11.47
C GLN A 111 5.67 -6.02 11.58
N TYR A 112 5.02 -6.08 12.74
CA TYR A 112 3.86 -6.94 12.99
C TYR A 112 2.52 -6.34 12.53
N SER A 113 2.52 -5.15 11.92
CA SER A 113 1.30 -4.51 11.41
C SER A 113 0.61 -5.28 10.27
N PHE A 114 1.24 -6.34 9.74
CA PHE A 114 0.64 -7.24 8.75
C PHE A 114 0.16 -8.58 9.35
N ASP A 115 0.27 -8.78 10.67
CA ASP A 115 -0.25 -9.98 11.32
C ASP A 115 -1.79 -10.00 11.26
N VAL A 116 -2.32 -10.86 10.40
CA VAL A 116 -3.76 -11.03 10.17
C VAL A 116 -4.48 -11.55 11.42
N ASN A 117 -3.80 -12.30 12.29
CA ASN A 117 -4.40 -12.81 13.54
C ASN A 117 -4.70 -11.68 14.52
N GLN A 118 -3.97 -10.57 14.39
CA GLN A 118 -4.11 -9.38 15.22
C GLN A 118 -4.77 -8.24 14.45
N ARG A 119 -5.41 -8.53 13.30
CA ARG A 119 -6.01 -7.51 12.43
C ARG A 119 -5.05 -6.35 12.21
N GLY A 120 -3.78 -6.66 11.90
CA GLY A 120 -2.71 -5.69 11.84
C GLY A 120 -3.07 -4.46 10.99
N TYR A 121 -2.76 -3.25 11.47
CA TYR A 121 -3.21 -2.02 10.80
C TYR A 121 -2.69 -1.91 9.35
N GLY A 122 -1.47 -2.38 9.10
CA GLY A 122 -0.88 -2.43 7.77
C GLY A 122 -1.61 -3.40 6.84
N SER A 123 -2.04 -4.57 7.34
CA SER A 123 -2.88 -5.49 6.55
C SER A 123 -4.26 -4.90 6.23
N GLN A 124 -4.85 -4.14 7.17
CA GLN A 124 -6.13 -3.46 6.96
C GLN A 124 -6.01 -2.35 5.91
N LEU A 125 -4.95 -1.53 5.97
CA LEU A 125 -4.64 -0.53 4.95
C LEU A 125 -4.41 -1.20 3.59
N ALA A 126 -3.55 -2.22 3.52
CA ALA A 126 -3.24 -2.93 2.29
C ALA A 126 -4.51 -3.52 1.65
N HIS A 127 -5.44 -4.02 2.45
CA HIS A 127 -6.74 -4.51 1.97
C HIS A 127 -7.61 -3.40 1.36
N LEU A 128 -7.67 -2.21 1.97
CA LEU A 128 -8.47 -1.11 1.43
C LEU A 128 -7.88 -0.49 0.16
N PHE A 129 -6.56 -0.38 0.09
CA PHE A 129 -5.86 0.26 -1.02
C PHE A 129 -5.55 -0.68 -2.20
N GLN A 130 -6.07 -1.91 -2.19
CA GLN A 130 -5.85 -2.88 -3.28
C GLN A 130 -6.21 -2.28 -4.64
N ARG A 131 -5.28 -2.38 -5.60
CA ARG A 131 -5.38 -1.81 -6.95
C ARG A 131 -5.44 -0.28 -6.99
N ARG A 132 -4.98 0.41 -5.94
CA ARG A 132 -5.02 1.88 -5.84
C ARG A 132 -3.70 2.48 -5.40
N LEU A 133 -3.09 1.91 -4.37
CA LEU A 133 -1.81 2.35 -3.81
C LEU A 133 -1.19 1.18 -3.05
N ASP A 134 0.12 1.00 -3.17
CA ASP A 134 0.84 -0.07 -2.51
C ASP A 134 1.15 0.31 -1.06
N VAL A 135 0.69 -0.49 -0.11
CA VAL A 135 1.04 -0.33 1.30
C VAL A 135 2.26 -1.20 1.61
N ILE A 136 3.39 -0.56 1.90
CA ILE A 136 4.69 -1.21 2.01
C ILE A 136 5.15 -1.22 3.47
N ASN A 137 5.36 -2.41 4.03
CA ASN A 137 5.89 -2.57 5.38
C ASN A 137 7.43 -2.43 5.40
N ARG A 138 7.93 -1.48 6.19
CA ARG A 138 9.34 -1.26 6.54
C ARG A 138 9.49 -1.15 8.06
N GLY A 139 8.94 -2.12 8.77
CA GLY A 139 9.12 -2.30 10.20
C GLY A 139 10.34 -3.16 10.53
N PHE A 140 11.12 -2.75 11.53
CA PHE A 140 12.35 -3.41 11.94
C PHE A 140 12.34 -3.73 13.43
N SER A 141 12.05 -4.98 13.77
CA SER A 141 11.91 -5.42 15.16
C SER A 141 13.16 -5.14 15.98
N GLY A 142 12.97 -4.42 17.09
CA GLY A 142 14.05 -4.03 18.01
C GLY A 142 14.83 -2.78 17.64
N TYR A 143 14.54 -2.13 16.51
CA TYR A 143 15.22 -0.90 16.09
C TYR A 143 14.70 0.30 16.87
N THR A 144 15.56 1.31 17.00
CA THR A 144 15.31 2.60 17.63
C THR A 144 15.39 3.70 16.58
N SER A 145 15.03 4.92 16.97
CA SER A 145 15.20 6.11 16.12
C SER A 145 16.65 6.33 15.67
N GLU A 146 17.65 5.85 16.44
CA GLU A 146 19.07 6.00 16.12
C GLU A 146 19.49 5.15 14.90
N GLN A 147 18.93 3.95 14.75
CA GLN A 147 19.17 3.20 13.51
C GLN A 147 18.28 3.72 12.37
N ALA A 148 17.09 4.22 12.70
CA ALA A 148 16.11 4.69 11.72
C ALA A 148 16.68 5.80 10.83
N ILE A 149 17.45 6.75 11.39
CA ILE A 149 18.07 7.85 10.64
C ILE A 149 18.99 7.38 9.50
N HIS A 150 19.61 6.22 9.64
CA HIS A 150 20.50 5.66 8.61
C HIS A 150 19.76 4.77 7.61
N LEU A 151 18.57 4.32 7.97
CA LEU A 151 17.83 3.31 7.22
C LEU A 151 16.77 3.95 6.30
N LEU A 152 16.07 4.98 6.77
CA LEU A 152 15.00 5.63 6.00
C LEU A 152 15.43 6.06 4.59
N PRO A 153 16.63 6.65 4.37
CA PRO A 153 17.02 7.10 3.03
C PRO A 153 17.10 5.99 1.98
N GLN A 154 17.20 4.72 2.40
CA GLN A 154 17.26 3.58 1.49
C GLN A 154 15.89 3.23 0.87
N PHE A 155 14.80 3.76 1.44
CA PHE A 155 13.43 3.48 0.98
C PHE A 155 12.76 4.70 0.33
N LEU A 156 13.46 5.83 0.25
CA LEU A 156 12.95 7.03 -0.38
C LEU A 156 13.59 7.20 -1.78
N PRO A 157 12.84 7.73 -2.76
CA PRO A 157 13.38 8.04 -4.08
C PRO A 157 14.47 9.12 -3.96
N ARG A 158 15.51 9.04 -4.81
CA ARG A 158 16.56 10.06 -4.85
C ARG A 158 16.25 11.12 -5.91
N PRO A 159 16.61 12.40 -5.70
CA PRO A 159 16.43 13.46 -6.68
C PRO A 159 17.02 13.18 -8.06
N ASN A 160 18.13 12.42 -8.15
CA ASN A 160 18.73 12.05 -9.45
C ASN A 160 17.84 11.13 -10.30
N ASP A 161 16.92 10.39 -9.69
CA ASP A 161 15.92 9.59 -10.42
C ASP A 161 14.82 10.48 -11.03
N GLN A 162 14.66 11.71 -10.51
CA GLN A 162 13.71 12.72 -11.01
C GLN A 162 14.38 13.75 -11.96
N GLN A 163 15.64 14.14 -11.73
CA GLN A 163 16.34 15.14 -12.56
C GLN A 163 16.75 14.61 -13.95
N GLN A 164 16.98 13.30 -14.11
CA GLN A 164 17.14 12.70 -15.45
C GLN A 164 15.87 12.79 -16.32
N GLN A 165 14.71 13.11 -15.72
CA GLN A 165 13.44 13.28 -16.43
C GLN A 165 13.23 14.71 -16.96
N LEU A 166 13.81 15.73 -16.30
CA LEU A 166 13.71 17.14 -16.73
C LEU A 166 14.87 17.58 -17.64
N GLY A 167 16.09 17.05 -17.44
CA GLY A 167 17.27 17.47 -18.20
C GLY A 167 17.35 17.00 -19.66
N LYS A 168 16.41 16.17 -20.13
CA LYS A 168 16.41 15.63 -21.51
C LYS A 168 15.70 16.53 -22.53
N GLN A 169 15.01 17.60 -22.11
CA GLN A 169 14.35 18.52 -23.04
C GLN A 169 15.26 19.67 -23.54
N GLU A 170 16.45 19.85 -22.96
CA GLU A 170 17.31 21.01 -23.28
C GLU A 170 18.60 20.65 -24.05
N GLN A 171 18.84 19.37 -24.39
CA GLN A 171 20.07 18.94 -25.08
C GLN A 171 19.86 18.37 -26.49
N GLU A 172 18.88 18.89 -27.23
CA GLU A 172 18.77 18.66 -28.68
C GLU A 172 19.08 19.93 -29.49
N GLN A 173 20.12 20.69 -29.13
CA GLN A 173 20.73 21.64 -30.07
C GLN A 173 22.26 21.65 -29.95
N GLY A 174 22.90 20.89 -30.85
CA GLY A 174 24.26 21.13 -31.32
C GLY A 174 25.37 20.32 -30.67
N GLN A 175 25.91 19.33 -31.40
CA GLN A 175 27.30 19.33 -31.89
C GLN A 175 27.65 18.02 -32.64
N GLU A 176 28.53 18.18 -33.63
CA GLU A 176 28.99 17.21 -34.63
C GLU A 176 29.94 16.11 -34.09
N GLN A 177 30.21 15.15 -34.97
CA GLN A 177 30.60 13.75 -34.75
C GLN A 177 32.07 13.49 -34.36
N ALA A 178 32.27 12.39 -33.61
CA ALA A 178 33.50 11.57 -33.63
C ALA A 178 33.10 10.07 -33.54
N PRO A 179 33.87 9.13 -34.16
CA PRO A 179 33.40 7.76 -34.39
C PRO A 179 33.46 6.90 -33.13
N GLN A 180 32.34 6.24 -32.81
CA GLN A 180 32.20 5.38 -31.62
C GLN A 180 32.49 3.91 -31.93
N LEU A 181 33.23 3.24 -31.02
CA LEU A 181 33.26 1.79 -30.85
C LEU A 181 31.83 1.25 -30.61
N PRO A 182 31.52 -0.02 -30.93
CA PRO A 182 30.16 -0.54 -30.86
C PRO A 182 29.63 -0.52 -29.42
N THR A 183 28.72 0.42 -29.19
CA THR A 183 27.98 0.65 -27.96
C THR A 183 27.11 -0.56 -27.64
N ARG A 184 27.45 -1.22 -26.53
CA ARG A 184 26.59 -2.16 -25.79
C ARG A 184 25.18 -1.55 -25.67
N LEU A 185 24.15 -2.27 -26.15
CA LEU A 185 22.72 -1.92 -26.13
C LEU A 185 22.41 -0.81 -25.10
N GLN A 186 22.38 0.44 -25.54
CA GLN A 186 21.67 1.48 -24.81
C GLN A 186 20.20 1.21 -25.07
N LEU A 187 19.55 0.50 -24.12
CA LEU A 187 18.10 0.54 -24.04
C LEU A 187 17.71 2.02 -23.98
N SER A 188 16.96 2.47 -24.98
CA SER A 188 16.28 3.76 -24.95
C SER A 188 15.54 3.85 -23.62
N SER A 189 15.92 4.82 -22.80
CA SER A 189 15.26 5.13 -21.53
C SER A 189 13.87 5.71 -21.82
N SER A 190 12.94 4.88 -22.25
CA SER A 190 11.52 5.17 -22.13
C SER A 190 11.25 5.31 -20.63
N LEU A 191 10.78 6.49 -20.21
CA LEU A 191 10.45 6.82 -18.82
C LEU A 191 9.55 5.72 -18.22
N SER A 192 10.11 4.82 -17.42
CA SER A 192 9.33 3.97 -16.54
C SER A 192 8.78 4.87 -15.43
N PRO A 193 7.46 4.95 -15.20
CA PRO A 193 6.95 5.68 -14.05
C PRO A 193 7.59 5.11 -12.78
N SER A 194 8.36 5.93 -12.07
CA SER A 194 8.90 5.58 -10.76
C SER A 194 7.79 5.72 -9.73
N SER A 195 7.57 4.69 -8.90
CA SER A 195 6.66 4.77 -7.76
C SER A 195 6.91 6.02 -6.92
N LYS A 196 5.88 6.83 -6.65
CA LYS A 196 5.98 7.95 -5.70
C LYS A 196 5.55 7.50 -4.32
N VAL A 197 6.27 7.92 -3.30
CA VAL A 197 5.85 7.75 -1.90
C VAL A 197 4.89 8.88 -1.54
N GLN A 198 3.62 8.56 -1.42
CA GLN A 198 2.56 9.54 -1.14
C GLN A 198 2.35 9.75 0.35
N PHE A 199 2.52 8.67 1.12
CA PHE A 199 2.44 8.67 2.57
C PHE A 199 3.61 7.92 3.18
N LEU A 200 4.12 8.46 4.28
CA LEU A 200 5.13 7.83 5.13
C LEU A 200 4.64 7.89 6.58
N SER A 201 4.36 6.74 7.20
CA SER A 201 4.18 6.72 8.65
C SER A 201 5.52 6.47 9.34
N ILE A 202 5.82 7.20 10.41
CA ILE A 202 7.02 6.99 11.24
C ILE A 202 6.55 6.59 12.64
N PHE A 203 6.95 5.41 13.09
CA PHE A 203 6.49 4.83 14.37
C PHE A 203 7.65 4.20 15.16
N PHE A 204 8.32 5.05 15.95
CA PHE A 204 9.42 4.69 16.86
C PHE A 204 9.14 5.22 18.28
N GLY A 205 10.03 4.91 19.24
CA GLY A 205 9.91 5.36 20.62
C GLY A 205 9.68 4.22 21.62
N ALA A 206 9.10 3.10 21.19
CA ALA A 206 8.84 1.98 22.09
C ALA A 206 10.14 1.27 22.54
N ASN A 207 11.14 1.19 21.64
CA ASN A 207 12.46 0.67 21.97
C ASN A 207 13.37 1.75 22.58
N ASP A 208 13.33 2.97 22.05
CA ASP A 208 14.08 4.13 22.54
C ASP A 208 13.83 4.37 24.04
N ALA A 209 12.58 4.19 24.48
CA ALA A 209 12.16 4.29 25.88
C ALA A 209 12.63 3.14 26.79
N CYS A 210 13.46 2.21 26.30
CA CYS A 210 14.14 1.26 27.16
C CYS A 210 14.90 1.98 28.28
N LEU A 211 15.05 1.35 29.43
CA LEU A 211 15.88 1.84 30.52
C LEU A 211 17.36 1.57 30.23
N PRO A 212 18.28 2.50 30.57
CA PRO A 212 19.70 2.19 30.65
C PRO A 212 19.95 0.99 31.59
N PRO A 213 20.92 0.10 31.29
CA PRO A 213 21.90 0.16 30.21
C PRO A 213 21.46 -0.62 28.95
N SER A 214 20.15 -0.77 28.69
CA SER A 214 19.69 -1.47 27.48
C SER A 214 20.32 -0.87 26.23
N PRO A 215 20.86 -1.69 25.29
CA PRO A 215 21.42 -1.17 24.04
C PRO A 215 20.37 -0.56 23.11
N GLN A 216 19.08 -0.72 23.42
CA GLN A 216 17.98 -0.08 22.73
C GLN A 216 17.64 1.31 23.29
N HIS A 217 18.22 1.70 24.42
CA HIS A 217 17.98 3.03 24.99
C HIS A 217 18.53 4.12 24.06
N VAL A 218 17.72 5.15 23.83
CA VAL A 218 18.14 6.38 23.16
C VAL A 218 17.72 7.53 24.06
N ASP A 219 18.65 8.38 24.50
CA ASP A 219 18.33 9.52 25.37
C ASP A 219 17.19 10.38 24.80
N LEU A 220 16.33 10.91 25.68
CA LEU A 220 15.10 11.59 25.26
C LEU A 220 15.35 12.79 24.32
N GLU A 221 16.42 13.55 24.57
CA GLU A 221 16.83 14.66 23.70
C GLU A 221 17.28 14.15 22.32
N ARG A 222 18.04 13.05 22.30
CA ARG A 222 18.49 12.42 21.06
C ARG A 222 17.32 11.86 20.27
N TYR A 223 16.37 11.21 20.93
CA TYR A 223 15.11 10.77 20.33
C TYR A 223 14.33 11.93 19.71
N GLU A 224 14.22 13.08 20.40
CA GLU A 224 13.58 14.29 19.86
C GLU A 224 14.27 14.75 18.57
N GLN A 225 15.60 14.84 18.57
CA GLN A 225 16.40 15.24 17.41
C GLN A 225 16.26 14.25 16.25
N ASN A 226 16.24 12.95 16.54
CA ASN A 226 16.09 11.91 15.53
C ASN A 226 14.72 12.00 14.84
N LEU A 227 13.63 12.22 15.59
CA LEU A 227 12.30 12.40 15.00
C LEU A 227 12.25 13.59 14.03
N ARG A 228 12.81 14.74 14.44
CA ARG A 228 12.90 15.93 13.58
C ARG A 228 13.68 15.63 12.32
N SER A 229 14.83 14.97 12.46
CA SER A 229 15.70 14.58 11.34
C SER A 229 14.98 13.66 10.36
N LEU A 230 14.19 12.69 10.84
CA LEU A 230 13.43 11.79 9.99
C LEU A 230 12.34 12.51 9.17
N ILE A 231 11.69 13.52 9.75
CA ILE A 231 10.72 14.37 9.02
C ILE A 231 11.46 15.22 7.98
N ASP A 232 12.53 15.91 8.41
CA ASP A 232 13.32 16.81 7.56
C ASP A 232 14.05 16.08 6.42
N MET A 233 14.34 14.78 6.56
CA MET A 233 14.86 13.97 5.44
C MET A 233 13.94 14.00 4.22
N VAL A 234 12.64 14.11 4.44
CA VAL A 234 11.62 14.15 3.38
C VAL A 234 11.28 15.60 3.02
N HIS A 235 11.34 16.51 3.99
CA HIS A 235 10.76 17.86 3.87
C HIS A 235 11.76 19.02 3.78
N ASP A 236 13.05 18.81 4.04
CA ASP A 236 14.06 19.85 3.83
C ASP A 236 14.54 19.82 2.37
N PRO A 237 14.43 20.92 1.60
CA PRO A 237 14.94 21.01 0.23
C PRO A 237 16.44 20.71 0.07
N ARG A 238 17.20 20.75 1.18
CA ARG A 238 18.63 20.41 1.21
C ARG A 238 18.89 18.92 1.42
N SER A 239 17.86 18.13 1.73
CA SER A 239 17.97 16.69 1.95
C SER A 239 18.18 15.92 0.64
N LEU A 240 19.00 14.87 0.70
CA LEU A 240 19.23 13.94 -0.42
C LEU A 240 18.01 13.08 -0.77
N THR A 241 16.99 13.07 0.07
CA THR A 241 15.74 12.32 -0.13
C THR A 241 14.53 13.24 -0.10
N TYR A 242 14.74 14.51 -0.45
CA TYR A 242 13.70 15.52 -0.50
C TYR A 242 12.54 15.07 -1.38
N SER A 243 11.36 14.99 -0.78
CA SER A 243 10.10 14.59 -1.41
C SER A 243 8.96 15.41 -0.82
N PRO A 244 8.78 16.66 -1.26
CA PRO A 244 7.87 17.60 -0.62
C PRO A 244 6.39 17.19 -0.72
N GLU A 245 6.04 16.34 -1.68
CA GLU A 245 4.69 15.78 -1.86
C GLU A 245 4.36 14.65 -0.88
N THR A 246 5.38 14.02 -0.27
CA THR A 246 5.17 12.92 0.68
C THR A 246 4.60 13.46 1.98
N ARG A 247 3.41 12.98 2.34
CA ARG A 247 2.74 13.31 3.61
C ARG A 247 3.29 12.42 4.72
N VAL A 248 3.71 13.01 5.82
CA VAL A 248 4.26 12.26 6.97
C VAL A 248 3.20 12.11 8.05
N ILE A 249 3.01 10.90 8.57
CA ILE A 249 2.15 10.61 9.72
C ILE A 249 3.04 10.11 10.86
N ILE A 250 3.26 10.95 11.88
CA ILE A 250 3.97 10.58 13.10
C ILE A 250 3.03 9.79 14.01
N ILE A 251 3.43 8.60 14.45
CA ILE A 251 2.65 7.79 15.38
C ILE A 251 3.41 7.72 16.71
N CYS A 252 2.78 8.21 17.78
CA CYS A 252 3.41 8.22 19.10
C CYS A 252 3.47 6.81 19.69
N PRO A 253 4.53 6.44 20.43
CA PRO A 253 4.62 5.13 21.08
C PRO A 253 3.40 4.87 21.98
N PRO A 254 2.82 3.65 21.95
CA PRO A 254 1.64 3.32 22.73
C PRO A 254 1.95 3.21 24.22
N VAL A 255 0.91 3.02 25.03
CA VAL A 255 1.06 2.63 26.43
C VAL A 255 1.75 1.27 26.57
N ILE A 256 2.33 1.02 27.76
CA ILE A 256 2.92 -0.27 28.13
C ILE A 256 2.14 -0.88 29.31
N ASP A 257 1.91 -2.19 29.26
CA ASP A 257 1.45 -3.00 30.39
C ASP A 257 2.68 -3.59 31.08
N GLU A 258 3.15 -2.89 32.11
CA GLU A 258 4.38 -3.25 32.83
C GLU A 258 4.29 -4.64 33.47
N GLU A 259 3.13 -5.03 33.98
CA GLU A 259 2.96 -6.32 34.65
C GLU A 259 3.09 -7.47 33.64
N ARG A 260 2.42 -7.35 32.49
CA ARG A 260 2.47 -8.37 31.44
C ARG A 260 3.85 -8.41 30.78
N TRP A 261 4.46 -7.26 30.55
CA TRP A 261 5.82 -7.17 30.02
C TRP A 261 6.84 -7.78 30.99
N ALA A 262 6.74 -7.49 32.29
CA ALA A 262 7.60 -8.08 33.31
C ALA A 262 7.51 -9.62 33.33
N LYS A 263 6.30 -10.18 33.26
CA LYS A 263 6.09 -11.64 33.14
C LYS A 263 6.73 -12.20 31.86
N ARG A 264 6.62 -11.49 30.73
CA ARG A 264 7.23 -11.90 29.45
C ARG A 264 8.76 -11.92 29.55
N ARG A 265 9.36 -10.88 30.16
CA ARG A 265 10.81 -10.74 30.38
C ARG A 265 11.34 -11.80 31.33
N GLN A 266 10.63 -12.06 32.43
CA GLN A 266 10.99 -13.12 33.38
C GLN A 266 11.03 -14.49 32.70
N LYS A 267 10.05 -14.82 31.85
CA LYS A 267 10.05 -16.06 31.04
C LYS A 267 11.23 -16.17 30.06
N GLN A 268 11.84 -15.04 29.69
CA GLN A 268 13.05 -15.01 28.84
C GLN A 268 14.34 -15.01 29.66
N GLY A 269 14.27 -15.05 31.00
CA GLY A 269 15.44 -14.87 31.86
C GLY A 269 16.04 -13.46 31.78
N ARG A 270 15.22 -12.45 31.44
CA ARG A 270 15.67 -11.05 31.28
C ARG A 270 15.04 -10.15 32.34
N ALA A 271 15.78 -9.14 32.77
CA ALA A 271 15.26 -8.09 33.65
C ALA A 271 14.24 -7.19 32.94
N MET A 272 13.42 -6.48 33.72
CA MET A 272 12.55 -5.42 33.21
C MET A 272 13.39 -4.32 32.57
N ASP A 273 12.98 -3.84 31.40
CA ASP A 273 13.76 -2.88 30.61
C ASP A 273 12.93 -1.68 30.13
N ARG A 274 11.68 -1.53 30.55
CA ARG A 274 10.80 -0.40 30.19
C ARG A 274 9.92 -0.06 31.38
N GLU A 275 9.53 1.21 31.47
CA GLU A 275 8.60 1.69 32.50
C GLU A 275 7.58 2.65 31.86
N LYS A 276 6.33 2.57 32.31
CA LYS A 276 5.21 3.42 31.87
C LYS A 276 5.53 4.89 32.04
N GLY A 277 6.14 5.28 33.16
CA GLY A 277 6.54 6.66 33.42
C GLY A 277 7.57 7.19 32.42
N VAL A 278 8.51 6.32 31.99
CA VAL A 278 9.52 6.66 30.98
C VAL A 278 8.89 6.69 29.59
N THR A 279 8.17 5.65 29.19
CA THR A 279 7.48 5.60 27.88
C THR A 279 6.53 6.78 27.68
N LYS A 280 5.83 7.23 28.73
CA LYS A 280 4.98 8.43 28.68
C LYS A 280 5.75 9.69 28.25
N LYS A 281 7.00 9.85 28.70
CA LYS A 281 7.85 10.98 28.30
C LYS A 281 8.19 10.91 26.81
N TYR A 282 8.53 9.73 26.29
CA TYR A 282 8.79 9.55 24.86
C TYR A 282 7.54 9.77 24.01
N ALA A 283 6.36 9.33 24.47
CA ALA A 283 5.10 9.62 23.81
C ALA A 283 4.81 11.13 23.77
N ALA A 284 4.99 11.83 24.89
CA ALA A 284 4.80 13.27 24.96
C ALA A 284 5.80 14.05 24.08
N THR A 285 7.07 13.64 24.03
CA THR A 285 8.07 14.22 23.14
C THR A 285 7.73 13.98 21.68
N CYS A 286 7.29 12.77 21.32
CA CYS A 286 6.84 12.45 19.96
C CYS A 286 5.65 13.34 19.54
N LEU A 287 4.66 13.48 20.43
CA LEU A 287 3.50 14.32 20.21
C LEU A 287 3.89 15.80 20.01
N LYS A 288 4.76 16.31 20.88
CA LYS A 288 5.29 17.68 20.80
C LYS A 288 5.92 17.92 19.42
N VAL A 289 6.85 17.07 18.99
CA VAL A 289 7.50 17.20 17.68
C VAL A 289 6.47 17.14 16.55
N GLY A 290 5.58 16.15 16.56
CA GLY A 290 4.55 16.00 15.54
C GLY A 290 3.65 17.24 15.42
N GLN A 291 3.22 17.81 16.55
CA GLN A 291 2.38 19.02 16.59
C GLN A 291 3.14 20.26 16.08
N GLU A 292 4.40 20.43 16.44
CA GLU A 292 5.22 21.56 15.95
C GLU A 292 5.37 21.57 14.42
N TYR A 293 5.47 20.40 13.80
CA TYR A 293 5.50 20.28 12.34
C TYR A 293 4.09 20.42 11.74
N GLN A 294 3.08 19.80 12.35
CA GLN A 294 1.69 19.90 11.89
C GLN A 294 1.18 21.35 11.86
N CYS A 295 1.61 22.21 12.80
CA CYS A 295 1.28 23.65 12.79
C CYS A 295 1.81 24.40 11.57
N ARG A 296 2.74 23.82 10.80
CA ARG A 296 3.31 24.40 9.57
C ARG A 296 2.54 24.02 8.31
N ASN A 297 1.61 23.06 8.38
CA ASN A 297 0.86 22.54 7.23
C ASN A 297 0.16 23.65 6.43
N ASP A 298 -0.40 24.64 7.11
CA ASP A 298 -1.14 25.74 6.47
C ASP A 298 -0.27 26.97 6.15
N GLN A 299 1.00 26.95 6.56
CA GLN A 299 1.91 28.11 6.42
C GLN A 299 2.65 28.14 5.08
N GLN A 300 2.51 27.11 4.24
CA GLN A 300 3.30 26.97 3.03
C GLN A 300 2.45 27.03 1.76
N SER A 301 2.98 27.71 0.74
CA SER A 301 2.37 27.79 -0.59
C SER A 301 3.26 27.08 -1.63
N PRO A 302 2.72 26.14 -2.42
CA PRO A 302 1.36 25.63 -2.38
C PRO A 302 1.08 24.75 -1.13
N PRO A 303 -0.18 24.71 -0.65
CA PRO A 303 -0.57 24.06 0.61
C PRO A 303 -0.46 22.53 0.62
N GLN A 304 0.00 21.90 -0.46
CA GLN A 304 0.16 20.45 -0.52
C GLN A 304 1.53 19.97 -0.03
N TYR A 305 2.51 20.85 0.11
CA TYR A 305 3.88 20.44 0.45
C TYR A 305 4.09 20.36 1.96
N HIS A 306 4.97 19.45 2.36
CA HIS A 306 5.47 19.31 3.74
C HIS A 306 4.38 19.07 4.79
N GLN A 307 3.36 18.28 4.43
CA GLN A 307 2.26 17.97 5.32
C GLN A 307 2.67 16.93 6.37
N VAL A 308 2.47 17.27 7.63
CA VAL A 308 2.72 16.37 8.77
C VAL A 308 1.45 16.25 9.60
N ASP A 309 1.03 15.03 9.90
CA ASP A 309 0.00 14.74 10.90
C ASP A 309 0.57 13.88 12.02
N VAL A 310 -0.08 13.92 13.19
CA VAL A 310 0.36 13.16 14.36
C VAL A 310 -0.80 12.40 14.99
N ILE A 311 -0.54 11.14 15.36
CA ILE A 311 -1.46 10.27 16.09
C ILE A 311 -0.93 10.09 17.51
N ASP A 312 -1.66 10.64 18.48
CA ASP A 312 -1.38 10.46 19.92
C ASP A 312 -1.92 9.12 20.42
N THR A 313 -1.29 8.03 19.99
CA THR A 313 -1.70 6.66 20.37
C THR A 313 -1.72 6.47 21.89
N TRP A 314 -0.81 7.12 22.62
CA TRP A 314 -0.79 7.08 24.08
C TRP A 314 -2.10 7.58 24.66
N SER A 315 -2.48 8.84 24.36
CA SER A 315 -3.69 9.44 24.95
C SER A 315 -4.94 8.72 24.48
N LEU A 316 -5.02 8.35 23.20
CA LEU A 316 -6.16 7.61 22.64
C LEU A 316 -6.40 6.29 23.39
N MET A 317 -5.34 5.55 23.71
CA MET A 317 -5.45 4.33 24.50
C MET A 317 -5.78 4.61 25.97
N THR A 318 -5.06 5.53 26.63
CA THR A 318 -5.29 5.82 28.06
C THR A 318 -6.70 6.33 28.31
N THR A 319 -7.24 7.20 27.46
CA THR A 319 -8.60 7.72 27.62
C THR A 319 -9.64 6.60 27.62
N GLN A 320 -9.49 5.60 26.74
CA GLN A 320 -10.41 4.46 26.65
C GLN A 320 -10.24 3.48 27.83
N ILE A 321 -9.03 3.37 28.37
CA ILE A 321 -8.74 2.54 29.54
C ILE A 321 -9.30 3.19 30.81
N GLU A 322 -9.05 4.49 30.99
CA GLU A 322 -9.48 5.27 32.16
C GLU A 322 -11.01 5.44 32.20
N SER A 323 -11.67 5.48 31.05
CA SER A 323 -13.14 5.46 30.96
C SER A 323 -13.76 4.08 31.25
N GLY A 324 -12.94 3.02 31.39
CA GLY A 324 -13.39 1.64 31.58
C GLY A 324 -13.96 0.99 30.32
N GLN A 325 -13.85 1.62 29.15
CA GLN A 325 -14.35 1.09 27.88
C GLN A 325 -13.45 -0.02 27.31
N ARG A 326 -12.15 0.03 27.64
CA ARG A 326 -11.14 -0.93 27.20
C ARG A 326 -10.18 -1.27 28.34
N THR A 327 -9.45 -2.36 28.17
CA THR A 327 -8.35 -2.78 29.05
C THR A 327 -7.02 -2.70 28.32
N LEU A 328 -5.91 -2.75 29.06
CA LEU A 328 -4.57 -2.86 28.45
C LEU A 328 -4.45 -4.11 27.57
N GLN A 329 -5.12 -5.20 27.93
CA GLN A 329 -5.02 -6.48 27.21
C GLN A 329 -5.83 -6.49 25.91
N ASP A 330 -6.83 -5.63 25.76
CA ASP A 330 -7.49 -5.41 24.48
C ASP A 330 -6.53 -4.78 23.47
N TYR A 331 -5.66 -3.89 23.96
CA TYR A 331 -4.71 -3.15 23.13
C TYR A 331 -3.36 -3.86 22.96
N LEU A 332 -2.91 -4.68 23.90
CA LEU A 332 -1.54 -5.22 23.94
C LEU A 332 -1.50 -6.74 24.18
N ILE A 333 -0.73 -7.47 23.36
CA ILE A 333 -0.60 -8.94 23.41
C ILE A 333 0.27 -9.39 24.57
N ASP A 334 1.50 -8.87 24.64
CA ASP A 334 2.52 -9.23 25.62
C ASP A 334 2.85 -8.08 26.58
N GLY A 335 2.07 -7.01 26.48
CA GLY A 335 2.24 -5.76 27.20
C GLY A 335 3.08 -4.71 26.46
N LEU A 336 3.56 -5.01 25.26
CA LEU A 336 4.26 -4.07 24.38
C LEU A 336 3.68 -4.04 22.96
N HIS A 337 3.50 -5.21 22.34
CA HIS A 337 3.03 -5.31 20.95
C HIS A 337 1.51 -5.22 20.86
N LEU A 338 1.04 -4.56 19.81
CA LEU A 338 -0.39 -4.31 19.61
C LEU A 338 -1.18 -5.60 19.38
N ALA A 339 -2.26 -5.76 20.12
CA ALA A 339 -3.32 -6.73 19.85
C ALA A 339 -4.31 -6.15 18.82
N SER A 340 -5.38 -6.91 18.52
CA SER A 340 -6.44 -6.52 17.57
C SER A 340 -6.96 -5.10 17.76
N GLU A 341 -7.35 -4.71 18.97
CA GLU A 341 -7.94 -3.37 19.17
C GLU A 341 -6.89 -2.26 19.06
N GLY A 342 -5.62 -2.54 19.39
CA GLY A 342 -4.54 -1.57 19.27
C GLY A 342 -4.21 -1.28 17.81
N ASN A 343 -4.17 -2.34 16.99
CA ASN A 343 -4.05 -2.21 15.55
C ASN A 343 -5.26 -1.48 14.93
N ASN A 344 -6.47 -1.85 15.33
CA ASN A 344 -7.68 -1.20 14.81
C ASN A 344 -7.72 0.30 15.14
N LEU A 345 -7.32 0.70 16.34
CA LEU A 345 -7.25 2.11 16.73
C LEU A 345 -6.33 2.93 15.82
N ILE A 346 -5.12 2.43 15.55
CA ILE A 346 -4.17 3.11 14.66
C ILE A 346 -4.72 3.18 13.23
N PHE A 347 -5.27 2.07 12.73
CA PHE A 347 -5.89 2.02 11.41
C PHE A 347 -7.00 3.08 11.25
N GLU A 348 -7.93 3.17 12.21
CA GLU A 348 -9.04 4.12 12.15
C GLU A 348 -8.54 5.58 12.17
N GLU A 349 -7.52 5.90 12.97
CA GLU A 349 -6.97 7.26 13.02
C GLU A 349 -6.19 7.62 11.73
N ILE A 350 -5.45 6.68 11.13
CA ILE A 350 -4.84 6.89 9.80
C ILE A 350 -5.94 7.17 8.75
N MET A 351 -6.98 6.33 8.71
CA MET A 351 -8.07 6.51 7.75
C MET A 351 -8.87 7.80 7.99
N LYS A 352 -9.04 8.21 9.25
CA LYS A 352 -9.66 9.48 9.61
C LYS A 352 -8.84 10.68 9.13
N ILE A 353 -7.51 10.65 9.24
CA ILE A 353 -6.63 11.68 8.67
C ILE A 353 -6.82 11.73 7.15
N ILE A 354 -6.73 10.59 6.47
CA ILE A 354 -6.87 10.51 4.99
C ILE A 354 -8.22 11.08 4.56
N ARG A 355 -9.33 10.60 5.14
CA ARG A 355 -10.68 11.03 4.77
C ARG A 355 -10.99 12.48 5.07
N SER A 356 -10.36 13.07 6.08
CA SER A 356 -10.63 14.46 6.45
C SER A 356 -9.76 15.47 5.71
N ARG A 357 -8.49 15.13 5.47
CA ARG A 357 -7.47 16.07 4.94
C ARG A 357 -7.02 15.76 3.52
N TYR A 358 -7.06 14.50 3.11
CA TYR A 358 -6.48 14.01 1.86
C TYR A 358 -7.53 13.21 1.09
N GLN A 359 -8.70 13.81 0.86
CA GLN A 359 -9.89 13.15 0.33
C GLN A 359 -9.66 12.49 -1.04
N GLU A 360 -8.73 13.03 -1.83
CA GLU A 360 -8.31 12.44 -3.10
C GLU A 360 -7.63 11.06 -2.94
N TRP A 361 -7.11 10.77 -1.75
CA TRP A 361 -6.50 9.51 -1.35
C TRP A 361 -7.44 8.59 -0.56
N ASP A 362 -8.72 8.93 -0.40
CA ASP A 362 -9.69 8.00 0.16
C ASP A 362 -9.85 6.79 -0.80
N PRO A 363 -9.64 5.53 -0.34
CA PRO A 363 -9.85 4.34 -1.14
C PRO A 363 -11.24 4.23 -1.79
N GLU A 364 -12.26 4.87 -1.23
CA GLU A 364 -13.60 4.91 -1.84
C GLU A 364 -13.69 5.88 -3.04
N VAL A 365 -12.83 6.89 -3.08
CA VAL A 365 -12.80 7.95 -4.11
C VAL A 365 -11.75 7.69 -5.19
N MET A 366 -10.61 7.11 -4.82
CA MET A 366 -9.51 6.83 -5.74
C MET A 366 -9.98 6.02 -6.96
N PRO A 367 -9.36 6.18 -8.14
CA PRO A 367 -9.55 5.26 -9.27
C PRO A 367 -8.83 3.92 -8.99
N MET A 368 -9.31 2.84 -9.60
CA MET A 368 -8.56 1.60 -9.64
C MET A 368 -7.57 1.66 -10.82
N HIS A 369 -6.36 1.14 -10.62
CA HIS A 369 -5.31 1.05 -11.62
C HIS A 369 -5.61 0.08 -12.78
N ALA A 370 -6.71 -0.66 -12.72
CA ALA A 370 -7.24 -1.42 -13.84
C ALA A 370 -8.76 -1.36 -13.78
N PRO A 371 -9.49 -1.43 -14.92
CA PRO A 371 -10.94 -1.40 -14.91
C PRO A 371 -11.53 -2.63 -14.21
N TRP A 372 -12.81 -2.58 -13.89
CA TRP A 372 -13.52 -3.79 -13.46
C TRP A 372 -13.63 -4.77 -14.64
N TRP A 373 -13.43 -6.06 -14.40
CA TRP A 373 -13.38 -7.05 -15.50
C TRP A 373 -14.68 -7.06 -16.33
N GLY A 374 -15.82 -6.74 -15.72
CA GLY A 374 -17.10 -6.66 -16.42
C GLY A 374 -17.24 -5.47 -17.38
N HIS A 375 -16.29 -4.53 -17.37
CA HIS A 375 -16.22 -3.42 -18.31
C HIS A 375 -15.19 -3.63 -19.43
N LEU A 376 -14.48 -4.75 -19.43
CA LEU A 376 -13.52 -5.07 -20.48
C LEU A 376 -14.24 -5.54 -21.75
N ASP A 377 -13.84 -5.05 -22.91
CA ASP A 377 -14.09 -5.73 -24.17
C ASP A 377 -13.29 -7.04 -24.17
N LEU A 378 -13.99 -8.14 -23.88
CA LEU A 378 -13.38 -9.46 -23.82
C LEU A 378 -12.81 -9.93 -25.17
N LYS A 379 -13.12 -9.24 -26.27
CA LYS A 379 -12.54 -9.52 -27.60
C LYS A 379 -11.23 -8.78 -27.83
N GLN A 380 -10.99 -7.66 -27.15
CA GLN A 380 -9.79 -6.83 -27.26
C GLN A 380 -9.39 -6.23 -25.88
N PRO A 381 -9.16 -7.08 -24.85
CA PRO A 381 -8.97 -6.62 -23.48
C PRO A 381 -7.71 -5.75 -23.32
N GLU A 382 -6.71 -5.92 -24.18
CA GLU A 382 -5.49 -5.12 -24.23
C GLU A 382 -5.76 -3.62 -24.41
N ILE A 383 -6.84 -3.24 -25.09
CA ILE A 383 -7.20 -1.83 -25.31
C ILE A 383 -7.68 -1.20 -23.99
N ASP A 384 -8.50 -1.93 -23.23
CA ASP A 384 -9.08 -1.43 -21.98
C ASP A 384 -8.11 -1.54 -20.79
N LEU A 385 -7.18 -2.48 -20.82
CA LEU A 385 -6.15 -2.67 -19.79
C LEU A 385 -5.09 -1.56 -19.80
N LEU A 386 -4.95 -0.83 -20.92
CA LEU A 386 -4.04 0.32 -21.04
C LEU A 386 -4.59 1.62 -20.44
N ILE A 387 -5.88 1.67 -20.05
CA ILE A 387 -6.58 2.95 -19.78
C ILE A 387 -6.40 3.51 -18.35
N CYS A 388 -5.77 2.78 -17.43
CA CYS A 388 -5.82 3.16 -16.01
C CYS A 388 -4.61 3.92 -15.45
N ALA A 389 -3.88 4.66 -16.29
CA ALA A 389 -3.08 5.78 -15.81
C ALA A 389 -3.93 7.07 -15.89
N ASN A 390 -4.55 7.47 -14.78
CA ASN A 390 -5.05 8.84 -14.54
C ASN A 390 -6.21 9.39 -15.39
N LYS A 391 -7.24 8.61 -15.72
CA LYS A 391 -8.52 9.22 -16.16
C LYS A 391 -9.43 9.47 -14.96
N THR A 392 -9.79 10.73 -14.75
CA THR A 392 -10.83 11.09 -13.77
C THR A 392 -12.20 10.64 -14.29
N LYS A 393 -13.12 10.34 -13.38
CA LYS A 393 -14.48 9.83 -13.62
C LYS A 393 -15.35 10.69 -14.56
N LYS A 394 -14.85 11.83 -15.05
CA LYS A 394 -15.51 12.73 -15.99
C LYS A 394 -15.26 12.36 -17.46
N GLU A 395 -14.33 11.46 -17.75
CA GLU A 395 -13.91 11.10 -19.11
C GLU A 395 -14.27 9.66 -19.51
N LEU A 396 -15.06 8.98 -18.66
CA LEU A 396 -15.76 7.72 -18.95
C LEU A 396 -17.26 8.02 -18.93
#